data_AF-A0AAE9HDU6-F1
#
_entry.id   AF-A0AAE9HDU6-F1
#
_cell.length_a   1.000
_cell.length_b   1.000
_cell.length_c   1.000
_cell.angle_alpha   90.00
_cell.angle_beta   90.00
_cell.angle_gamma   90.00
#
_symmetry.space_group_name_H-M   'P 1'
#
loop_
_entity.id
_entity.type
_entity.pdbx_description
1 polymer ?
#
loop_
_entity_poly.entity_id
_entity_poly.type
_entity_poly.pdbx_seq_one_letter_code
_entity_poly.pdbx_strand_id
1 'polypeptide(L)'
;MSTTINNPAAAFVPEAYVQVAQRAVSVDGEAVVLTRYEREDGRNSGLEGEHFSSVVSESGRLKGFAHISLDLVDRPLPSAERSEAIARAFLKEHAPDLLPKMEIHWVDTHDEPIRVERNGRTETVALTGMKVKARNLEDRLWFWVIVGPDEQPIVFERDITWITFPGHRKTERWLHDSWLKQQKTDFAKGTQGV
;
A
#
# COMPACT_ATOMS: atom_id res chain seq x y z
N MET A 1 9.28 13.07 -22.48
CA MET A 1 8.48 11.95 -23.04
C MET A 1 7.87 11.24 -21.86
N SER A 2 6.55 11.22 -21.71
CA SER A 2 5.91 10.45 -20.62
C SER A 2 5.96 8.98 -21.00
N THR A 3 6.86 8.23 -20.38
CA THR A 3 6.83 6.77 -20.44
C THR A 3 5.58 6.31 -19.70
N THR A 4 4.61 5.74 -20.41
CA THR A 4 3.47 5.07 -19.76
C THR A 4 3.99 3.82 -19.07
N ILE A 5 4.25 3.91 -17.77
CA ILE A 5 4.61 2.75 -16.96
C ILE A 5 3.34 1.94 -16.72
N ASN A 6 3.34 0.67 -17.11
CA ASN A 6 2.26 -0.24 -16.78
C ASN A 6 2.20 -0.41 -15.26
N ASN A 7 1.05 -0.12 -14.65
CA ASN A 7 0.86 -0.27 -13.21
C ASN A 7 0.24 -1.65 -12.91
N PRO A 8 1.02 -2.65 -12.46
CA PRO A 8 0.48 -3.98 -12.14
C PRO A 8 -0.52 -3.96 -10.98
N ALA A 9 -0.56 -2.89 -10.19
CA ALA A 9 -1.54 -2.72 -9.12
C ALA A 9 -2.89 -2.15 -9.62
N ALA A 10 -3.00 -1.76 -10.90
CA ALA A 10 -4.22 -1.17 -11.45
C ALA A 10 -5.44 -2.08 -11.33
N ALA A 11 -5.26 -3.40 -11.34
CA ALA A 11 -6.32 -4.38 -11.16
C ALA A 11 -6.96 -4.34 -9.74
N PHE A 12 -6.27 -3.74 -8.77
CA PHE A 12 -6.75 -3.59 -7.39
C PHE A 12 -7.33 -2.19 -7.10
N VAL A 13 -7.27 -1.26 -8.06
CA VAL A 13 -7.87 0.06 -7.91
C VAL A 13 -9.39 -0.09 -7.96
N PRO A 14 -10.13 0.33 -6.91
CA PRO A 14 -11.59 0.23 -6.94
C PRO A 14 -12.18 1.13 -8.03
N GLU A 15 -13.26 0.68 -8.66
CA GLU A 15 -13.89 1.39 -9.80
C GLU A 15 -14.29 2.84 -9.47
N ALA A 16 -14.69 3.09 -8.22
CA ALA A 16 -15.08 4.43 -7.75
C ALA A 16 -13.90 5.37 -7.46
N TYR A 17 -12.66 4.99 -7.76
CA TYR A 17 -11.46 5.77 -7.49
C TYR A 17 -10.86 6.31 -8.79
N VAL A 18 -10.46 7.58 -8.77
CA VAL A 18 -9.84 8.28 -9.89
C VAL A 18 -8.42 8.70 -9.53
N GLN A 19 -7.52 8.68 -10.51
CA GLN A 19 -6.14 9.12 -10.30
C GLN A 19 -6.10 10.62 -10.02
N VAL A 20 -5.55 11.01 -8.87
CA VAL A 20 -5.43 12.42 -8.46
C VAL A 20 -4.00 12.94 -8.50
N ALA A 21 -3.01 12.04 -8.43
CA ALA A 21 -1.60 12.42 -8.50
C ALA A 21 -0.70 11.30 -9.02
N GLN A 22 0.40 11.70 -9.65
CA GLN A 22 1.49 10.81 -10.05
C GLN A 22 2.82 11.56 -9.90
N ARG A 23 3.84 10.91 -9.33
CA ARG A 23 5.14 11.51 -9.03
C ARG A 23 6.27 10.51 -9.19
N ALA A 24 7.37 10.95 -9.80
CA ALA A 24 8.63 10.24 -9.71
C ALA A 24 9.25 10.47 -8.32
N VAL A 25 9.59 9.38 -7.63
CA VAL A 25 10.24 9.37 -6.31
C VAL A 25 11.36 8.33 -6.31
N SER A 26 12.08 8.22 -5.19
CA SER A 26 13.14 7.21 -5.01
C SER A 26 12.82 6.32 -3.82
N VAL A 27 13.09 5.02 -3.94
CA VAL A 27 13.03 4.03 -2.85
C VAL A 27 14.36 3.32 -2.77
N ASP A 28 15.08 3.50 -1.66
CA ASP A 28 16.42 2.93 -1.45
C ASP A 28 17.37 3.19 -2.64
N GLY A 29 17.24 4.35 -3.31
CA GLY A 29 18.06 4.75 -4.46
C GLY A 29 17.52 4.28 -5.83
N GLU A 30 16.48 3.46 -5.86
CA GLU A 30 15.80 3.03 -7.09
C GLU A 30 14.76 4.09 -7.51
N ALA A 31 14.76 4.48 -8.80
CA ALA A 31 13.73 5.36 -9.35
C ALA A 31 12.39 4.62 -9.47
N VAL A 32 11.34 5.20 -8.90
CA VAL A 32 10.00 4.62 -8.88
C VAL A 32 8.94 5.70 -9.13
N VAL A 33 7.74 5.29 -9.50
CA VAL A 33 6.58 6.16 -9.65
C VAL A 33 5.57 5.84 -8.57
N LEU A 34 5.27 6.86 -7.77
CA LEU A 34 4.15 6.90 -6.83
C LEU A 34 2.92 7.43 -7.56
N THR A 35 1.84 6.65 -7.56
CA THR A 35 0.54 7.06 -8.10
C THR A 35 -0.50 6.98 -7.00
N ARG A 36 -1.34 8.02 -6.88
CA ARG A 36 -2.43 8.10 -5.91
C ARG A 36 -3.77 8.23 -6.62
N TYR A 37 -4.73 7.48 -6.11
CA TYR A 37 -6.13 7.49 -6.49
C TYR A 37 -6.96 7.80 -5.25
N GLU A 38 -8.01 8.58 -5.44
CA GLU A 38 -8.97 8.92 -4.39
C GLU A 38 -10.38 8.70 -4.92
N ARG A 39 -11.35 8.58 -4.02
CA ARG A 39 -12.75 8.40 -4.40
C ARG A 39 -13.23 9.56 -5.28
N GLU A 40 -13.95 9.23 -6.35
CA GLU A 40 -14.53 10.23 -7.26
C GLU A 40 -15.53 11.15 -6.54
N ASP A 41 -16.26 10.60 -5.57
CA ASP A 41 -17.21 11.35 -4.72
C ASP A 41 -16.54 12.28 -3.69
N GLY A 42 -15.21 12.24 -3.57
CA GLY A 42 -14.43 13.06 -2.65
C GLY A 42 -14.57 12.68 -1.17
N ARG A 43 -15.29 11.60 -0.84
CA ARG A 43 -15.49 11.15 0.54
C ARG A 43 -14.13 10.83 1.18
N ASN A 44 -13.88 11.44 2.35
CA ASN A 44 -12.66 11.25 3.13
C ASN A 44 -11.39 11.38 2.27
N SER A 45 -11.34 12.33 1.33
CA SER A 45 -10.21 12.49 0.41
C SER A 45 -9.00 13.18 1.05
N GLY A 46 -7.86 13.15 0.37
CA GLY A 46 -6.59 13.71 0.83
C GLY A 46 -5.83 12.79 1.80
N LEU A 47 -4.76 13.34 2.39
CA LEU A 47 -3.87 12.58 3.27
C LEU A 47 -4.59 12.06 4.52
N GLU A 48 -4.23 10.83 4.89
CA GLU A 48 -4.80 9.96 5.93
C GLU A 48 -6.25 9.54 5.68
N GLY A 49 -6.83 9.97 4.57
CA GLY A 49 -8.17 9.61 4.16
C GLY A 49 -8.22 8.29 3.36
N GLU A 50 -9.37 8.05 2.75
CA GLU A 50 -9.56 6.93 1.84
C GLU A 50 -8.81 7.15 0.53
N HIS A 51 -8.01 6.16 0.15
CA HIS A 51 -7.19 6.25 -1.05
C HIS A 51 -6.75 4.87 -1.52
N PHE A 52 -6.33 4.81 -2.78
CA PHE A 52 -5.46 3.75 -3.28
C PHE A 52 -4.14 4.39 -3.70
N SER A 53 -3.01 3.89 -3.23
CA SER A 53 -1.68 4.35 -3.65
C SER A 53 -0.86 3.18 -4.13
N SER A 54 -0.06 3.36 -5.17
CA SER A 54 0.86 2.34 -5.68
C SER A 54 2.25 2.92 -5.94
N VAL A 55 3.28 2.11 -5.70
CA VAL A 55 4.67 2.39 -6.05
C VAL A 55 5.15 1.33 -7.03
N VAL A 56 5.60 1.76 -8.20
CA VAL A 56 6.06 0.88 -9.29
C VAL A 56 7.42 1.37 -9.78
N SER A 57 8.37 0.47 -9.99
CA SER A 57 9.66 0.84 -10.59
C SER A 57 9.49 1.26 -12.06
N GLU A 58 10.49 1.93 -12.63
CA GLU A 58 10.50 2.23 -14.07
C GLU A 58 10.45 0.98 -14.96
N SER A 59 10.91 -0.18 -14.45
CA SER A 59 10.81 -1.46 -15.13
C SER A 59 9.41 -2.12 -15.05
N GLY A 60 8.44 -1.47 -14.40
CA GLY A 60 7.09 -2.01 -14.21
C GLY A 60 6.98 -3.00 -13.05
N ARG A 61 8.00 -3.12 -12.20
CA ARG A 61 7.99 -4.01 -11.03
C ARG A 61 7.17 -3.37 -9.90
N LEU A 62 6.21 -4.11 -9.36
CA LEU A 62 5.42 -3.66 -8.22
C LEU A 62 6.29 -3.61 -6.95
N LYS A 63 6.49 -2.41 -6.39
CA LYS A 63 7.19 -2.22 -5.10
C LYS A 63 6.22 -2.22 -3.92
N GLY A 64 4.98 -1.82 -4.18
CA GLY A 64 3.89 -1.95 -3.20
C GLY A 64 2.64 -1.19 -3.60
N PHE A 65 1.58 -1.42 -2.85
CA PHE A 65 0.38 -0.60 -2.89
C PHE A 65 -0.33 -0.61 -1.52
N ALA A 66 -1.23 0.35 -1.33
CA ALA A 66 -2.14 0.42 -0.19
C ALA A 66 -3.53 0.84 -0.67
N HIS A 67 -4.54 0.07 -0.28
CA HIS A 67 -5.96 0.32 -0.46
C HIS A 67 -6.56 0.58 0.92
N ILE A 68 -6.80 1.86 1.20
CA ILE A 68 -7.37 2.34 2.46
C ILE A 68 -8.81 2.78 2.18
N SER A 69 -9.77 2.02 2.71
CA SER A 69 -11.20 2.25 2.47
C SER A 69 -12.02 2.04 3.73
N LEU A 70 -12.97 2.95 3.97
CA LEU A 70 -13.91 2.84 5.08
C LEU A 70 -14.89 1.67 4.86
N ASP A 71 -15.10 1.23 3.62
CA ASP A 71 -16.03 0.15 3.27
C ASP A 71 -15.50 -1.25 3.70
N LEU A 72 -14.26 -1.30 4.18
CA LEU A 72 -13.60 -2.49 4.72
C LEU A 72 -13.58 -2.52 6.26
N VAL A 73 -13.95 -1.44 6.95
CA VAL A 73 -13.89 -1.38 8.41
C VAL A 73 -14.99 -2.24 9.06
N ASP A 74 -14.71 -2.79 10.25
CA ASP A 74 -15.64 -3.56 11.09
C ASP A 74 -16.24 -4.80 10.43
N ARG A 75 -15.50 -5.40 9.50
CA ARG A 75 -15.90 -6.64 8.80
C ARG A 75 -15.09 -7.85 9.29
N PRO A 76 -15.66 -9.07 9.25
CA PRO A 76 -14.96 -10.28 9.69
C PRO A 76 -13.69 -10.55 8.87
N LEU A 77 -12.59 -10.84 9.55
CA LEU A 77 -11.32 -11.16 8.91
C LEU A 77 -11.22 -12.64 8.51
N PRO A 78 -10.51 -12.95 7.41
CA PRO A 78 -10.12 -14.32 7.11
C PRO A 78 -9.22 -14.90 8.21
N SER A 79 -9.15 -16.24 8.31
CA SER A 79 -8.21 -16.90 9.22
C SER A 79 -6.75 -16.65 8.80
N ALA A 80 -5.80 -16.94 9.69
CA ALA A 80 -4.38 -16.86 9.37
C ALA A 80 -4.00 -17.74 8.17
N GLU A 81 -4.51 -18.98 8.12
CA GLU A 81 -4.25 -19.93 7.03
C GLU A 81 -4.86 -19.44 5.71
N ARG A 82 -6.09 -18.90 5.76
CA ARG A 82 -6.75 -18.34 4.58
C ARG A 82 -5.99 -17.12 4.06
N SER A 83 -5.53 -16.26 4.96
CA SER A 83 -4.74 -15.07 4.63
C SER A 83 -3.40 -15.43 3.99
N GLU A 84 -2.72 -16.45 4.51
CA GLU A 84 -1.49 -16.97 3.90
C GLU A 84 -1.76 -17.49 2.48
N ALA A 85 -2.82 -18.25 2.26
CA ALA A 85 -3.17 -18.76 0.94
C ALA A 85 -3.43 -17.63 -0.06
N ILE A 86 -4.17 -16.59 0.35
CA ILE A 86 -4.42 -15.40 -0.48
C ILE A 86 -3.12 -14.66 -0.78
N ALA A 87 -2.27 -14.43 0.23
CA ALA A 87 -0.98 -13.79 0.05
C ALA A 87 -0.09 -14.56 -0.94
N ARG A 88 -0.03 -15.88 -0.84
CA ARG A 88 0.73 -16.72 -1.79
C ARG A 88 0.17 -16.66 -3.20
N ALA A 89 -1.14 -16.65 -3.38
CA ALA A 89 -1.78 -16.50 -4.68
C ALA A 89 -1.45 -15.14 -5.32
N PHE A 90 -1.58 -14.06 -4.56
CA PHE A 90 -1.18 -12.72 -4.97
C PHE A 90 0.29 -12.66 -5.38
N LEU A 91 1.20 -13.19 -4.53
CA LEU A 91 2.63 -13.19 -4.82
C LEU A 91 2.95 -14.00 -6.07
N LYS A 92 2.26 -15.12 -6.32
CA LYS A 92 2.47 -15.93 -7.53
C LYS A 92 2.20 -15.15 -8.80
N GLU A 93 1.24 -14.24 -8.78
CA GLU A 93 0.84 -13.43 -9.94
C GLU A 93 1.68 -12.15 -10.07
N HIS A 94 1.90 -11.43 -8.97
CA HIS A 94 2.45 -10.06 -9.02
C HIS A 94 3.89 -9.93 -8.52
N ALA A 95 4.42 -10.92 -7.79
CA ALA A 95 5.78 -10.93 -7.28
C ALA A 95 6.33 -12.36 -7.14
N PRO A 96 6.33 -13.16 -8.23
CA PRO A 96 6.66 -14.59 -8.16
C PRO A 96 8.09 -14.85 -7.71
N ASP A 97 8.97 -13.86 -7.87
CA ASP A 97 10.36 -13.90 -7.42
C ASP A 97 10.50 -14.05 -5.90
N LEU A 98 9.51 -13.61 -5.12
CA LEU A 98 9.55 -13.71 -3.64
C LEU A 98 9.24 -15.13 -3.12
N LEU A 99 8.44 -15.92 -3.85
CA LEU A 99 7.92 -17.19 -3.34
C LEU A 99 9.00 -18.26 -3.06
N PRO A 100 10.00 -18.51 -3.94
CA PRO A 100 10.98 -19.57 -3.73
C PRO A 100 11.88 -19.37 -2.51
N LYS A 101 11.98 -18.12 -2.03
CA LYS A 101 12.86 -17.70 -0.93
C LYS A 101 12.07 -17.08 0.22
N MET A 102 10.75 -17.29 0.26
CA MET A 102 9.89 -16.75 1.31
C MET A 102 10.03 -17.54 2.61
N GLU A 103 10.40 -16.86 3.68
CA GLU A 103 10.27 -17.33 5.06
C GLU A 103 9.18 -16.52 5.75
N ILE A 104 8.04 -17.15 6.06
CA ILE A 104 6.98 -16.50 6.83
C ILE A 104 7.45 -16.38 8.28
N HIS A 105 7.37 -15.17 8.81
CA HIS A 105 7.78 -14.86 10.17
C HIS A 105 6.60 -14.86 11.14
N TRP A 106 5.47 -14.27 10.75
CA TRP A 106 4.21 -14.37 11.48
C TRP A 106 3.02 -13.97 10.59
N VAL A 107 1.82 -14.37 11.02
CA VAL A 107 0.54 -13.95 10.47
C VAL A 107 -0.33 -13.46 11.63
N ASP A 108 -0.66 -12.16 11.65
CA ASP A 108 -1.43 -11.54 12.73
C ASP A 108 -2.18 -10.30 12.21
N THR A 109 -3.11 -9.79 13.02
CA THR A 109 -3.85 -8.55 12.74
C THR A 109 -2.93 -7.34 12.65
N HIS A 110 -3.29 -6.39 11.79
CA HIS A 110 -2.62 -5.11 11.64
C HIS A 110 -3.64 -4.01 11.33
N ASP A 111 -3.50 -2.88 12.01
CA ASP A 111 -4.36 -1.71 11.82
C ASP A 111 -3.66 -0.66 10.95
N GLU A 112 -4.40 -0.15 9.97
CA GLU A 112 -4.08 1.07 9.24
C GLU A 112 -5.07 2.18 9.63
N PRO A 113 -4.62 3.39 10.02
CA PRO A 113 -5.52 4.44 10.44
C PRO A 113 -6.19 5.13 9.25
N ILE A 114 -7.50 5.37 9.36
CA ILE A 114 -8.30 6.17 8.40
C ILE A 114 -8.86 7.37 9.13
N ARG A 115 -8.57 8.56 8.62
CA ARG A 115 -9.22 9.82 9.02
C ARG A 115 -10.54 9.95 8.27
N VAL A 116 -11.64 9.99 9.01
CA VAL A 116 -12.99 10.12 8.44
C VAL A 116 -13.70 11.34 9.00
N GLU A 117 -14.57 11.94 8.18
CA GLU A 117 -15.49 12.97 8.63
C GLU A 117 -16.89 12.40 8.85
N ARG A 118 -17.42 12.53 10.06
CA ARG A 118 -18.79 12.17 10.41
C ARG A 118 -19.46 13.31 11.17
N ASN A 119 -20.64 13.74 10.72
CA ASN A 119 -21.42 14.78 11.38
C ASN A 119 -20.62 16.07 11.68
N GLY A 120 -19.75 16.47 10.76
CA GLY A 120 -18.88 17.65 10.92
C GLY A 120 -17.73 17.48 11.93
N ARG A 121 -17.45 16.25 12.38
CA ARG A 121 -16.32 15.93 13.26
C ARG A 121 -15.36 14.99 12.54
N THR A 122 -14.07 15.26 12.69
CA THR A 122 -13.01 14.36 12.26
C THR A 122 -12.76 13.31 13.35
N GLU A 123 -12.75 12.04 12.96
CA GLU A 123 -12.37 10.92 13.81
C GLU A 123 -11.37 10.02 13.08
N THR A 124 -10.61 9.23 13.85
CA THR A 124 -9.69 8.21 13.31
C THR A 124 -10.28 6.84 13.60
N VAL A 125 -10.44 6.05 12.54
CA VAL A 125 -10.96 4.68 12.58
C VAL A 125 -9.86 3.72 12.13
N ALA A 126 -9.82 2.51 12.68
CA ALA A 126 -8.85 1.48 12.30
C ALA A 126 -9.41 0.61 11.16
N LEU A 127 -8.67 0.50 10.07
CA LEU A 127 -8.82 -0.56 9.09
C LEU A 127 -7.93 -1.73 9.50
N THR A 128 -8.54 -2.76 10.06
CA THR A 128 -7.82 -3.99 10.44
C THR A 128 -7.76 -4.95 9.27
N GLY A 129 -6.59 -5.55 9.03
CA GLY A 129 -6.39 -6.65 8.09
C GLY A 129 -5.47 -7.73 8.67
N MET A 130 -5.36 -8.87 7.99
CA MET A 130 -4.45 -9.96 8.35
C MET A 130 -3.12 -9.81 7.62
N LYS A 131 -2.06 -9.48 8.36
CA LYS A 131 -0.73 -9.24 7.83
C LYS A 131 0.11 -10.52 7.83
N VAL A 132 0.44 -11.00 6.64
CA VAL A 132 1.40 -12.07 6.39
C VAL A 132 2.78 -11.43 6.23
N LYS A 133 3.56 -11.41 7.31
CA LYS A 133 4.91 -10.82 7.29
C LYS A 133 5.94 -11.90 6.98
N ALA A 134 6.76 -11.64 5.97
CA ALA A 134 7.77 -12.58 5.52
C ALA A 134 9.12 -11.90 5.27
N ARG A 135 10.16 -12.72 5.22
CA ARG A 135 11.52 -12.32 4.91
C ARG A 135 11.98 -13.04 3.65
N ASN A 136 12.60 -12.31 2.74
CA ASN A 136 13.27 -12.93 1.60
C ASN A 136 14.61 -13.50 2.08
N LEU A 137 14.83 -14.80 1.90
CA LEU A 137 16.04 -15.48 2.36
C LEU A 137 17.28 -15.11 1.55
N GLU A 138 17.12 -14.60 0.33
CA GLU A 138 18.22 -14.23 -0.56
C GLU A 138 18.89 -12.91 -0.16
N ASP A 139 18.11 -11.84 0.00
CA ASP A 139 18.60 -10.49 0.32
C ASP A 139 18.35 -10.08 1.77
N ARG A 140 17.63 -10.91 2.54
CA ARG A 140 17.24 -10.68 3.95
C ARG A 140 16.34 -9.46 4.15
N LEU A 141 15.74 -8.92 3.09
CA LEU A 141 14.76 -7.84 3.13
C LEU A 141 13.39 -8.34 3.54
N TRP A 142 12.62 -7.44 4.14
CA TRP A 142 11.25 -7.74 4.57
C TRP A 142 10.26 -7.43 3.46
N PHE A 143 9.19 -8.21 3.45
CA PHE A 143 8.01 -7.94 2.65
C PHE A 143 6.77 -8.43 3.40
N TRP A 144 5.60 -7.93 3.01
CA TRP A 144 4.34 -8.39 3.57
C TRP A 144 3.18 -8.17 2.62
N VAL A 145 2.16 -8.98 2.80
CA VAL A 145 0.82 -8.76 2.26
C VAL A 145 -0.13 -8.61 3.44
N ILE A 146 -0.98 -7.60 3.43
CA ILE A 146 -2.11 -7.48 4.36
C ILE A 146 -3.37 -7.81 3.59
N VAL A 147 -4.13 -8.78 4.08
CA VAL A 147 -5.37 -9.25 3.49
C VAL A 147 -6.54 -8.62 4.23
N GLY A 148 -7.45 -7.99 3.47
CA GLY A 148 -8.64 -7.35 4.00
C GLY A 148 -9.79 -8.34 4.28
N PRO A 149 -10.87 -7.84 4.90
CA PRO A 149 -12.09 -8.62 5.18
C PRO A 149 -12.85 -9.10 3.93
N ASP A 150 -12.54 -8.55 2.76
CA ASP A 150 -13.08 -8.95 1.46
C ASP A 150 -12.26 -10.06 0.78
N GLU A 151 -11.32 -10.66 1.53
CA GLU A 151 -10.37 -11.66 1.04
C GLU A 151 -9.46 -11.16 -0.10
N GLN A 152 -9.27 -9.84 -0.21
CA GLN A 152 -8.35 -9.22 -1.16
C GLN A 152 -7.10 -8.66 -0.47
N PRO A 153 -5.94 -8.65 -1.15
CA PRO A 153 -4.80 -7.88 -0.67
C PRO A 153 -5.12 -6.38 -0.61
N ILE A 154 -5.02 -5.78 0.58
CA ILE A 154 -5.23 -4.35 0.80
C ILE A 154 -3.92 -3.58 0.93
N VAL A 155 -2.84 -4.24 1.36
CA VAL A 155 -1.50 -3.65 1.37
C VAL A 155 -0.50 -4.69 0.90
N PHE A 156 0.40 -4.29 0.01
CA PHE A 156 1.60 -5.05 -0.31
C PHE A 156 2.80 -4.12 -0.23
N GLU A 157 3.87 -4.55 0.43
CA GLU A 157 5.15 -3.87 0.36
C GLU A 157 6.29 -4.88 0.31
N ARG A 158 7.36 -4.56 -0.44
CA ARG A 158 8.55 -5.41 -0.57
C ARG A 158 9.86 -4.62 -0.51
N ASP A 159 10.96 -5.37 -0.46
CA ASP A 159 12.33 -4.87 -0.49
C ASP A 159 12.64 -3.92 0.69
N ILE A 160 12.10 -4.22 1.88
CA ILE A 160 12.14 -3.32 3.03
C ILE A 160 13.36 -3.60 3.92
N THR A 161 14.22 -2.60 4.01
CA THR A 161 15.37 -2.55 4.90
C THR A 161 14.97 -2.07 6.30
N TRP A 162 15.34 -2.86 7.31
CA TRP A 162 15.24 -2.49 8.72
C TRP A 162 16.64 -2.31 9.32
N ILE A 163 16.84 -1.21 10.06
CA ILE A 163 18.03 -1.01 10.88
C ILE A 163 17.78 -1.70 12.22
N THR A 164 18.66 -2.63 12.59
CA THR A 164 18.55 -3.42 13.83
C THR A 164 18.82 -2.59 15.08
N PHE A 165 19.66 -1.55 15.00
CA PHE A 165 19.93 -0.65 16.11
C PHE A 165 20.27 0.78 15.63
N PRO A 166 19.52 1.82 16.05
CA PRO A 166 18.23 1.76 16.76
C PRO A 166 17.17 1.09 15.88
N GLY A 167 16.23 0.32 16.45
CA GLY A 167 15.26 -0.49 15.70
C GLY A 167 14.25 0.36 14.92
N HIS A 168 14.48 0.61 13.62
CA HIS A 168 13.55 1.34 12.77
C HIS A 168 13.65 0.93 11.29
N ARG A 169 12.59 1.19 10.52
CA ARG A 169 12.60 1.03 9.06
C ARG A 169 13.49 2.10 8.43
N LYS A 170 14.41 1.69 7.56
CA LYS A 170 15.24 2.59 6.75
C LYS A 170 14.53 3.00 5.46
N THR A 171 13.93 2.04 4.77
CA THR A 171 13.24 2.23 3.48
C THR A 171 12.14 3.28 3.60
N GLU A 172 12.04 4.16 2.61
CA GLU A 172 11.01 5.19 2.53
C GLU A 172 9.60 4.59 2.63
N ARG A 173 8.68 5.37 3.19
CA ARG A 173 7.30 4.96 3.48
C ARG A 173 6.31 5.71 2.59
N TRP A 174 6.52 5.66 1.27
CA TRP A 174 5.70 6.38 0.29
C TRP A 174 4.22 5.98 0.30
N LEU A 175 3.89 4.80 0.85
CA LEU A 175 2.51 4.32 1.03
C LEU A 175 1.90 4.69 2.39
N HIS A 176 2.61 5.46 3.22
CA HIS A 176 2.19 5.84 4.57
C HIS A 176 1.95 7.35 4.62
N ASP A 177 0.70 7.78 4.66
CA ASP A 177 0.34 9.20 4.61
C ASP A 177 0.92 10.02 5.77
N SER A 178 1.08 9.41 6.96
CA SER A 178 1.74 10.05 8.10
C SER A 178 3.19 10.45 7.83
N TRP A 179 3.90 9.68 6.99
CA TRP A 179 5.25 10.00 6.54
C TRP A 179 5.22 11.04 5.41
N LEU A 180 4.28 10.94 4.47
CA LEU A 180 4.11 11.93 3.40
C LEU A 180 3.83 13.34 3.95
N LYS A 181 3.03 13.46 5.01
CA LYS A 181 2.81 14.73 5.72
C LYS A 181 4.10 15.33 6.25
N GLN A 182 4.99 14.52 6.82
CA GLN A 182 6.29 14.98 7.33
C GLN A 182 7.21 15.46 6.21
N GLN A 183 7.10 14.88 5.02
CA GLN A 183 7.82 15.32 3.83
C GLN A 183 7.21 16.56 3.16
N LYS A 184 6.09 17.11 3.69
CA LYS A 184 5.29 18.17 3.05
C LYS A 184 4.89 17.81 1.61
N THR A 185 4.64 16.51 1.38
CA THR A 185 4.18 16.01 0.09
C THR A 185 2.69 16.31 -0.03
N ASP A 186 2.34 17.48 -0.57
CA ASP A 186 0.95 17.82 -0.85
C ASP A 186 0.53 17.18 -2.17
N PHE A 187 -0.48 16.32 -2.19
CA PHE A 187 -1.12 15.86 -3.43
C PHE A 187 -2.12 16.88 -4.02
N ALA A 188 -2.06 18.13 -3.56
CA ALA A 188 -3.01 19.18 -3.94
C ALA A 188 -3.14 19.28 -5.46
N LYS A 189 -4.40 19.15 -5.91
CA LYS A 189 -4.94 19.11 -7.27
C LYS A 189 -3.98 19.63 -8.33
N GLY A 190 -3.52 18.73 -9.20
CA GLY A 190 -2.94 19.11 -10.48
C GLY A 190 -3.94 19.97 -11.24
N THR A 191 -3.59 21.24 -11.44
CA THR A 191 -4.31 22.16 -12.31
C THR A 191 -4.45 21.51 -13.68
N GLN A 192 -5.68 21.27 -14.13
CA GLN A 192 -5.94 21.10 -15.56
C GLN A 192 -5.54 22.42 -16.23
N GLY A 193 -4.40 22.40 -16.92
CA GLY A 193 -4.04 23.47 -17.85
C GLY A 193 -5.02 23.40 -19.02
N VAL A 194 -5.78 24.48 -19.18
CA VAL A 194 -6.48 24.84 -20.43
C VAL A 194 -5.43 25.21 -21.47
#